data_AF-A0AAW5V8Q6-F1
#
_entry.id   AF-A0AAW5V8Q6-F1
#
_cell.length_a   1.000
_cell.length_b   1.000
_cell.length_c   1.000
_cell.angle_alpha   90.00
_cell.angle_beta   90.00
_cell.angle_gamma   90.00
#
_symmetry.space_group_name_H-M   'P 1'
#
loop_
_entity.id
_entity.type
_entity.pdbx_description
1 polymer ?
#
loop_
_entity_poly.entity_id
_entity_poly.type
_entity_poly.pdbx_seq_one_letter_code
_entity_poly.pdbx_strand_id
1 'polypeptide(L)'
;MMRIKLLRALFGCMILIFPFSLFSAEIELVSGDKFLGKLVSEDERSYLFRFQDKDYRIPKSELERFDKDKNGSDFSIGLSKVRLRNQSIIVGYLIEEDQDRLILQSQLGFINVEKSKIEKSELNREKNFPPPKKYLVSSLESLNTFLGLGYGIYRSPNLDITLNQLYLNLEPHI
;
A
#
# COMPACT_ATOMS: atom_id res chain seq x y z
N MET A 1 -34.91 -17.18 34.21
CA MET A 1 -33.98 -18.09 33.48
C MET A 1 -33.78 -17.71 32.00
N MET A 2 -34.83 -17.32 31.27
CA MET A 2 -34.76 -16.95 29.83
C MET A 2 -33.90 -15.70 29.52
N ARG A 3 -33.93 -14.68 30.40
CA ARG A 3 -33.16 -13.43 30.23
C ARG A 3 -31.63 -13.60 30.22
N ILE A 4 -31.11 -14.57 30.98
CA ILE A 4 -29.66 -14.84 31.08
C ILE A 4 -29.15 -15.56 29.82
N LYS A 5 -29.99 -16.41 29.20
CA LYS A 5 -29.67 -17.06 27.92
C LYS A 5 -29.64 -16.05 26.77
N LEU A 6 -30.58 -15.09 26.77
CA LEU A 6 -30.61 -14.00 25.78
C LEU A 6 -29.40 -13.07 25.91
N LEU A 7 -29.00 -12.73 27.14
CA LEU A 7 -27.84 -11.89 27.42
C LEU A 7 -26.52 -12.56 26.97
N ARG A 8 -26.39 -13.89 27.17
CA ARG A 8 -25.25 -14.68 26.68
C ARG A 8 -25.20 -14.76 25.16
N ALA A 9 -26.35 -14.86 24.49
CA ALA A 9 -26.42 -14.83 23.02
C ALA A 9 -26.04 -13.45 22.46
N LEU A 10 -26.50 -12.36 23.08
CA LEU A 10 -26.11 -10.98 22.75
C LEU A 10 -24.62 -10.74 22.95
N PHE A 11 -24.04 -11.25 24.05
CA PHE A 11 -22.60 -11.14 24.31
C PHE A 11 -21.76 -11.97 23.31
N GLY A 12 -22.28 -13.12 22.88
CA GLY A 12 -21.66 -13.94 21.83
C GLY A 12 -21.65 -13.27 20.45
N CYS A 13 -22.73 -12.55 20.08
CA CYS A 13 -22.78 -11.77 18.85
C CYS A 13 -21.85 -10.55 18.88
N MET A 14 -21.63 -9.93 20.05
CA MET A 14 -20.79 -8.73 20.17
C MET A 14 -19.30 -9.02 19.93
N ILE A 15 -18.83 -10.25 20.23
CA ILE A 15 -17.43 -10.67 20.02
C ILE A 15 -17.12 -10.90 18.52
N LEU A 16 -18.12 -11.08 17.67
CA LEU A 16 -17.93 -11.31 16.23
C LEU A 16 -17.79 -10.03 15.38
N ILE A 17 -17.90 -8.85 16.00
CA ILE A 17 -17.80 -7.55 15.30
C ILE A 17 -16.48 -6.84 15.61
N PHE A 18 -15.43 -7.58 15.94
CA PHE A 18 -14.09 -6.99 15.95
C PHE A 18 -13.71 -6.66 14.49
N PRO A 19 -13.57 -5.37 14.12
CA PRO A 19 -13.01 -5.06 12.83
C PRO A 19 -11.58 -5.61 12.83
N PHE A 20 -11.25 -6.47 11.86
CA PHE A 20 -9.87 -6.80 11.58
C PHE A 20 -9.15 -5.50 11.25
N SER A 21 -8.41 -4.96 12.23
CA SER A 21 -7.64 -3.74 12.03
C SER A 21 -6.56 -4.06 11.00
N LEU A 22 -6.72 -3.51 9.80
CA LEU A 22 -5.64 -3.54 8.82
C LEU A 22 -4.45 -2.81 9.42
N PHE A 23 -3.27 -3.44 9.35
CA PHE A 23 -2.04 -2.85 9.85
C PHE A 23 -1.66 -1.67 8.95
N SER A 24 -1.47 -0.49 9.55
CA SER A 24 -0.92 0.65 8.84
C SER A 24 0.54 0.35 8.48
N ALA A 25 0.97 0.72 7.28
CA ALA A 25 2.32 0.47 6.80
C ALA A 25 2.80 1.62 5.91
N GLU A 26 4.10 1.93 6.00
CA GLU A 26 4.81 2.84 5.11
C GLU A 26 5.66 2.04 4.14
N ILE A 27 5.59 2.39 2.86
CA ILE A 27 6.42 1.84 1.80
C ILE A 27 7.22 2.97 1.14
N GLU A 28 8.47 2.69 0.81
CA GLU A 28 9.34 3.55 0.01
C GLU A 28 9.70 2.77 -1.25
N LEU A 29 9.30 3.29 -2.41
CA LEU A 29 9.63 2.69 -3.70
C LEU A 29 11.10 2.98 -4.05
N VAL A 30 11.66 2.18 -4.96
CA VAL A 30 12.99 2.47 -5.54
C VAL A 30 13.06 3.82 -6.28
N SER A 31 11.92 4.39 -6.71
CA SER A 31 11.87 5.78 -7.22
C SER A 31 12.11 6.84 -6.15
N GLY A 32 12.04 6.46 -4.88
CA GLY A 32 12.06 7.37 -3.73
C GLY A 32 10.69 7.92 -3.34
N ASP A 33 9.61 7.48 -3.99
CA ASP A 33 8.26 7.87 -3.57
C ASP A 33 7.84 7.09 -2.33
N LYS A 34 7.30 7.80 -1.35
CA LYS A 34 6.78 7.22 -0.11
C LYS A 34 5.28 7.21 -0.09
N PHE A 35 4.72 6.10 0.39
CA PHE A 35 3.29 5.93 0.59
C PHE A 35 3.05 5.33 1.97
N LEU A 36 2.20 5.98 2.74
CA LEU A 36 1.61 5.47 3.97
C LEU A 36 0.20 5.01 3.64
N GLY A 37 -0.16 3.80 4.08
CA GLY A 37 -1.44 3.18 3.78
C GLY A 37 -1.59 1.92 4.62
N LYS A 38 -2.27 0.91 4.08
CA LYS A 38 -2.61 -0.31 4.82
C LYS A 38 -2.03 -1.54 4.16
N LEU A 39 -1.41 -2.41 4.95
CA LEU A 39 -1.04 -3.75 4.50
C LEU A 39 -2.26 -4.67 4.58
N VAL A 40 -2.69 -5.19 3.42
CA VAL A 40 -3.82 -6.13 3.31
C VAL A 40 -3.33 -7.57 3.42
N SER A 41 -2.29 -7.92 2.66
CA SER A 41 -1.64 -9.23 2.73
C SER A 41 -0.18 -9.15 2.30
N GLU A 42 0.59 -10.15 2.71
CA GLU A 42 1.98 -10.33 2.33
C GLU A 42 2.14 -11.69 1.66
N ASP A 43 2.65 -11.69 0.44
CA ASP A 43 3.06 -12.90 -0.29
C ASP A 43 4.59 -13.03 -0.25
N GLU A 44 5.13 -14.12 -0.80
CA GLU A 44 6.60 -14.32 -0.88
C GLU A 44 7.28 -13.21 -1.70
N ARG A 45 6.66 -12.76 -2.80
CA ARG A 45 7.26 -11.86 -3.79
C ARG A 45 6.66 -10.46 -3.82
N SER A 46 5.50 -10.25 -3.19
CA SER A 46 4.76 -8.99 -3.26
C SER A 46 4.03 -8.67 -1.96
N TYR A 47 3.72 -7.39 -1.77
CA TYR A 47 2.76 -6.93 -0.77
C TYR A 47 1.48 -6.48 -1.47
N LEU A 48 0.33 -6.83 -0.89
CA LEU A 48 -0.95 -6.22 -1.24
C LEU A 48 -1.15 -5.01 -0.32
N PHE A 49 -0.97 -3.82 -0.90
CA PHE A 49 -1.00 -2.55 -0.21
C PHE A 49 -2.25 -1.76 -0.62
N ARG A 50 -3.04 -1.32 0.35
CA ARG A 50 -4.24 -0.50 0.13
C ARG A 50 -3.91 0.96 0.38
N PHE A 51 -4.20 1.79 -0.60
CA PHE A 51 -4.03 3.24 -0.56
C PHE A 51 -5.24 3.94 -1.17
N GLN A 52 -5.88 4.83 -0.42
CA GLN A 52 -7.10 5.55 -0.78
C GLN A 52 -8.17 4.61 -1.35
N ASP A 53 -8.45 3.53 -0.60
CA ASP A 53 -9.43 2.48 -0.92
C ASP A 53 -9.17 1.70 -2.22
N LYS A 54 -7.95 1.79 -2.77
CA LYS A 54 -7.52 0.99 -3.93
C LYS A 54 -6.41 0.03 -3.53
N ASP A 55 -6.47 -1.17 -4.09
CA ASP A 55 -5.50 -2.24 -3.82
C ASP A 55 -4.38 -2.23 -4.88
N TYR A 56 -3.14 -2.28 -4.41
CA TYR A 56 -1.94 -2.29 -5.22
C TYR A 56 -1.08 -3.50 -4.87
N ARG A 57 -0.73 -4.33 -5.86
CA ARG A 57 0.21 -5.44 -5.69
C ARG A 57 1.60 -4.96 -6.06
N ILE A 58 2.42 -4.71 -5.05
CA ILE A 58 3.75 -4.11 -5.21
C ILE A 58 4.81 -5.19 -4.98
N PRO A 59 5.67 -5.51 -5.97
CA PRO A 59 6.76 -6.47 -5.80
C PRO A 59 7.76 -6.02 -4.74
N LYS A 60 8.25 -6.95 -3.91
CA LYS A 60 9.27 -6.66 -2.90
C LYS A 60 10.58 -6.12 -3.52
N SER A 61 10.86 -6.50 -4.76
CA SER A 61 12.03 -6.01 -5.53
C SER A 61 11.94 -4.54 -5.96
N GLU A 62 10.75 -3.94 -5.89
CA GLU A 62 10.52 -2.54 -6.25
C GLU A 62 10.40 -1.63 -5.00
N LEU A 63 10.62 -2.22 -3.81
CA LEU A 63 10.65 -1.50 -2.54
C LEU A 63 12.09 -1.31 -2.08
N GLU A 64 12.41 -0.08 -1.72
CA GLU A 64 13.64 0.28 -1.01
C GLU A 64 13.49 0.02 0.49
N ARG A 65 12.33 0.40 1.06
CA ARG A 65 12.03 0.24 2.48
C ARG A 65 10.57 -0.11 2.70
N PHE A 66 10.31 -0.89 3.74
CA PHE A 66 8.99 -1.28 4.19
C PHE A 66 8.92 -1.23 5.72
N ASP A 67 7.95 -0.50 6.27
CA ASP A 67 7.81 -0.27 7.71
C ASP A 67 6.36 -0.56 8.15
N LYS A 68 6.18 -1.64 8.93
CA LYS A 68 4.88 -2.12 9.39
C LYS A 68 4.36 -1.41 10.65
N ASP A 69 5.21 -0.61 11.29
CA ASP A 69 4.90 0.00 12.60
C ASP A 69 4.44 1.46 12.45
N LYS A 70 4.50 1.99 11.22
CA LYS A 70 4.07 3.35 10.88
C LYS A 70 2.55 3.45 10.86
N ASN A 71 2.00 4.22 11.80
CA ASN A 71 0.58 4.52 11.91
C ASN A 71 0.25 5.91 11.33
N GLY A 72 -0.87 6.00 10.61
CA GLY A 72 -1.41 7.28 10.16
C GLY A 72 -2.52 7.11 9.12
N SER A 73 -3.03 8.24 8.63
CA SER A 73 -3.92 8.27 7.46
C SER A 73 -3.12 8.08 6.19
N ASP A 74 -3.79 7.59 5.14
CA ASP A 74 -3.19 7.42 3.82
C ASP A 74 -2.52 8.74 3.36
N PHE A 75 -1.23 8.66 3.07
CA PHE A 75 -0.41 9.82 2.70
C PHE A 75 0.65 9.44 1.69
N SER A 76 0.97 10.31 0.75
CA SER A 76 2.12 10.11 -0.13
C SER A 76 2.91 11.38 -0.38
N ILE A 77 4.21 11.19 -0.60
CA ILE A 77 5.18 12.25 -0.81
C ILE A 77 6.32 11.75 -1.68
N GLY A 78 6.79 12.59 -2.60
CA GLY A 78 7.94 12.28 -3.45
C GLY A 78 9.20 13.04 -3.03
N LEU A 79 10.34 12.56 -3.52
CA LEU A 79 11.63 13.19 -3.27
C LEU A 79 11.73 14.56 -3.95
N SER A 80 12.31 15.49 -3.22
CA SER A 80 12.74 16.81 -3.70
C SER A 80 14.26 16.89 -3.73
N LYS A 81 14.79 17.62 -4.70
CA LYS A 81 16.23 17.83 -4.86
C LYS A 81 16.53 19.32 -4.93
N VAL A 82 17.45 19.79 -4.09
CA VAL A 82 17.87 21.18 -4.03
C VAL A 82 19.37 21.27 -4.23
N ARG A 83 19.80 22.03 -5.23
CA ARG A 83 21.20 22.40 -5.43
C ARG A 83 21.46 23.78 -4.85
N LEU A 84 22.41 23.86 -3.94
CA LEU A 84 22.86 25.10 -3.33
C LEU A 84 23.92 25.78 -4.20
N ARG A 85 24.12 27.09 -3.99
CA ARG A 85 25.14 27.90 -4.71
C ARG A 85 26.58 27.41 -4.51
N ASN A 86 26.85 26.71 -3.41
CA ASN A 86 28.14 26.05 -3.18
C ASN A 86 28.23 24.67 -3.87
N GLN A 87 27.32 24.37 -4.81
CA GLN A 87 27.19 23.11 -5.55
C GLN A 87 26.80 21.88 -4.71
N SER A 88 26.56 22.04 -3.41
CA SER A 88 26.03 20.95 -2.58
C SER A 88 24.62 20.59 -2.99
N ILE A 89 24.29 19.29 -2.94
CA ILE A 89 22.97 18.77 -3.31
C ILE A 89 22.32 18.17 -2.06
N ILE A 90 21.13 18.66 -1.76
CA ILE A 90 20.27 18.15 -0.69
C ILE A 90 19.14 17.37 -1.34
N VAL A 91 18.94 16.13 -0.89
CA VAL A 91 17.84 15.26 -1.31
C VAL A 91 16.99 14.94 -0.08
N GLY A 92 15.68 15.13 -0.19
CA GLY A 92 14.76 14.87 0.91
C GLY A 92 13.31 15.19 0.55
N TYR A 93 12.41 14.92 1.49
CA TYR A 93 10.97 15.14 1.33
C TYR A 93 10.59 16.56 1.74
N LEU A 94 9.81 17.28 0.92
CA LEU A 94 9.40 18.65 1.22
C LEU A 94 8.31 18.67 2.31
N ILE A 95 8.69 19.14 3.50
CA ILE A 95 7.78 19.23 4.65
C ILE A 95 7.06 20.58 4.64
N GLU A 96 7.83 21.65 4.53
CA GLU A 96 7.35 23.03 4.61
C GLU A 96 8.10 23.92 3.62
N GLU A 97 7.37 24.86 3.02
CA GLU A 97 7.91 25.87 2.13
C GLU A 97 7.34 27.25 2.51
N ASP A 98 8.21 28.11 3.06
CA ASP A 98 7.90 29.49 3.41
C ASP A 98 8.37 30.44 2.30
N GLN A 99 8.19 31.76 2.50
CA GLN A 99 8.68 32.78 1.57
C GLN A 99 10.22 32.77 1.46
N ASP A 100 10.93 32.59 2.58
CA ASP A 100 12.41 32.73 2.63
C ASP A 100 13.16 31.42 2.83
N ARG A 101 12.46 30.35 3.22
CA ARG A 101 13.08 29.07 3.60
C ARG A 101 12.27 27.86 3.16
N LEU A 102 12.94 26.72 3.13
CA LEU A 102 12.33 25.41 2.91
C LEU A 102 12.86 24.40 3.93
N ILE A 103 11.99 23.49 4.36
CA ILE A 103 12.31 22.43 5.30
C ILE A 103 12.21 21.09 4.57
N LEU A 104 13.33 20.40 4.45
CA LEU A 104 13.40 19.06 3.86
C LEU A 104 13.66 18.01 4.94
N GLN A 105 12.92 16.92 4.90
CA GLN A 105 13.24 15.73 5.69
C GLN A 105 14.17 14.83 4.89
N SER A 106 15.44 14.77 5.31
CA SER A 106 16.46 13.88 4.75
C SER A 106 16.66 12.65 5.64
N GLN A 107 17.52 11.72 5.21
CA GLN A 107 17.92 10.58 6.04
C GLN A 107 18.64 10.99 7.33
N LEU A 108 19.28 12.16 7.35
CA LEU A 108 19.99 12.70 8.52
C LEU A 108 19.06 13.54 9.44
N GLY A 109 17.78 13.68 9.08
CA GLY A 109 16.81 14.51 9.80
C GLY A 109 16.35 15.72 8.99
N PHE A 110 15.78 16.69 9.68
CA PHE A 110 15.22 17.91 9.09
C PHE A 110 16.31 18.93 8.78
N ILE A 111 16.33 19.42 7.54
CA ILE A 111 17.28 20.41 7.06
C ILE A 111 16.50 21.67 6.68
N ASN A 112 16.86 22.79 7.32
CA ASN A 112 16.33 24.10 6.98
C ASN A 112 17.27 24.78 5.98
N VAL A 113 16.74 25.16 4.82
CA VAL A 113 17.50 25.77 3.73
C VAL A 113 16.90 27.14 3.41
N GLU A 114 17.72 28.17 3.49
CA GLU A 114 17.35 29.51 3.01
C GLU A 114 17.28 29.52 1.48
N LYS A 115 16.19 30.06 0.92
CA LYS A 115 16.00 30.16 -0.53
C LYS A 115 17.06 31.01 -1.22
N SER A 116 17.64 31.98 -0.50
CA SER A 116 18.76 32.80 -0.97
C SER A 116 20.02 32.00 -1.31
N LYS A 117 20.21 30.83 -0.67
CA LYS A 117 21.37 29.94 -0.86
C LYS A 117 21.16 28.91 -1.97
N ILE A 118 19.97 28.86 -2.56
CA ILE A 118 19.60 27.90 -3.60
C ILE A 118 20.03 28.43 -4.97
N GLU A 119 20.61 27.54 -5.76
CA GLU A 119 20.91 27.77 -7.17
C GLU A 119 19.81 27.18 -8.06
N LYS A 120 19.45 25.91 -7.82
CA LYS A 120 18.40 25.20 -8.57
C LYS A 120 17.59 24.35 -7.61
N SER A 121 16.28 24.26 -7.83
CA SER A 121 15.40 23.37 -7.07
C SER A 121 14.47 22.57 -7.98
N GLU A 122 14.33 21.29 -7.64
CA GLU A 122 13.40 20.33 -8.23
C GLU A 122 12.53 19.84 -7.06
N LEU A 123 11.55 20.65 -6.67
CA LEU A 123 10.69 20.40 -5.52
C LEU A 123 9.45 19.59 -5.94
N ASN A 124 9.25 18.45 -5.28
CA ASN A 124 8.01 17.71 -5.38
C ASN A 124 7.02 18.25 -4.35
N ARG A 125 6.03 19.00 -4.83
CA ARG A 125 4.96 19.61 -4.02
C ARG A 125 3.67 18.79 -4.03
N GLU A 126 3.62 17.76 -4.87
CA GLU A 126 2.45 16.90 -4.95
C GLU A 126 2.39 16.04 -3.70
N LYS A 127 1.22 16.03 -3.07
CA LYS A 127 0.94 15.22 -1.89
C LYS A 127 -0.27 14.34 -2.18
N ASN A 128 -0.30 13.16 -1.58
CA ASN A 128 -1.44 12.23 -1.70
C ASN A 128 -1.73 11.75 -3.13
N PHE A 129 -0.71 11.73 -4.00
CA PHE A 129 -0.77 11.08 -5.30
C PHE A 129 -0.83 9.54 -5.16
N PRO A 130 -1.51 8.84 -6.07
CA PRO A 130 -1.64 7.38 -6.00
C PRO A 130 -0.33 6.67 -6.39
N PRO A 131 -0.08 5.45 -5.89
CA PRO A 131 0.97 4.59 -6.41
C PRO A 131 0.86 4.35 -7.92
N PRO A 132 1.96 4.00 -8.61
CA PRO A 132 1.96 3.76 -10.05
C PRO A 132 0.89 2.76 -10.50
N LYS A 133 0.16 3.10 -11.57
CA LYS A 133 -0.93 2.28 -12.11
C LYS A 133 -0.52 0.84 -12.48
N LYS A 134 0.77 0.59 -12.75
CA LYS A 134 1.30 -0.75 -13.02
C LYS A 134 1.09 -1.74 -11.86
N TYR A 135 0.93 -1.24 -10.64
CA TYR A 135 0.66 -2.05 -9.46
C TYR A 135 -0.82 -2.17 -9.14
N LEU A 136 -1.69 -1.38 -9.78
CA LEU A 136 -3.12 -1.33 -9.46
C LEU A 136 -3.76 -2.68 -9.79
N VAL A 137 -4.39 -3.30 -8.79
CA VAL A 137 -5.15 -4.53 -8.99
C VAL A 137 -6.48 -4.15 -9.67
N SER A 138 -6.65 -4.57 -10.92
CA SER A 138 -7.93 -4.38 -11.63
C SER A 138 -8.99 -5.35 -11.09
N SER A 139 -10.26 -4.97 -11.19
CA SER A 139 -11.39 -5.74 -10.62
C SER A 139 -11.56 -7.16 -11.18
N LEU A 140 -10.92 -7.49 -12.30
CA LEU A 140 -10.93 -8.85 -12.86
C LEU A 140 -10.01 -9.80 -12.08
N GLU A 141 -8.92 -9.32 -11.48
CA GLU A 141 -8.12 -10.12 -10.53
C GLU A 141 -8.79 -10.21 -9.15
N SER A 142 -9.59 -9.21 -8.76
CA SER A 142 -10.33 -9.23 -7.47
C SER A 142 -11.51 -10.21 -7.45
N LEU A 143 -11.96 -10.71 -8.62
CA LEU A 143 -12.96 -11.79 -8.67
C LEU A 143 -12.39 -13.15 -8.22
N ASN A 144 -11.07 -13.29 -8.09
CA ASN A 144 -10.46 -14.46 -7.44
C ASN A 144 -10.51 -14.39 -5.90
N THR A 145 -11.18 -13.38 -5.32
CA THR A 145 -11.54 -13.38 -3.89
C THR A 145 -12.70 -14.35 -3.63
N PHE A 146 -12.34 -15.63 -3.60
CA PHE A 146 -12.71 -16.59 -2.56
C PHE A 146 -14.06 -16.38 -1.84
N LEU A 147 -15.14 -16.88 -2.45
CA LEU A 147 -16.27 -17.42 -1.69
C LEU A 147 -16.03 -18.93 -1.54
N GLY A 148 -15.44 -19.34 -0.43
CA GLY A 148 -15.31 -20.76 -0.11
C GLY A 148 -14.37 -20.99 1.05
N LEU A 149 -14.83 -21.69 2.09
CA LEU A 149 -13.96 -22.19 3.14
C LEU A 149 -12.95 -23.16 2.50
N GLY A 150 -11.67 -22.78 2.41
CA GLY A 150 -10.56 -23.69 2.11
C GLY A 150 -9.92 -23.59 0.73
N TYR A 151 -8.59 -23.42 0.73
CA TYR A 151 -7.60 -23.68 -0.35
C TYR A 151 -7.66 -22.84 -1.63
N GLY A 152 -6.97 -21.69 -1.62
CA GLY A 152 -6.64 -20.93 -2.82
C GLY A 152 -5.63 -21.65 -3.71
N ILE A 153 -6.05 -22.05 -4.91
CA ILE A 153 -5.18 -22.51 -6.00
C ILE A 153 -4.73 -21.32 -6.85
N TYR A 154 -3.42 -21.12 -6.95
CA TYR A 154 -2.78 -20.14 -7.82
C TYR A 154 -2.91 -20.55 -9.30
N ARG A 155 -3.40 -19.66 -10.17
CA ARG A 155 -3.35 -19.84 -11.62
C ARG A 155 -2.13 -19.09 -12.19
N SER A 156 -1.10 -19.84 -12.56
CA SER A 156 0.08 -19.31 -13.26
C SER A 156 -0.31 -18.73 -14.63
N PRO A 157 0.28 -17.60 -15.07
CA PRO A 157 -0.06 -16.95 -16.34
C PRO A 157 0.32 -17.75 -17.61
N ASN A 158 0.91 -18.94 -17.47
CA ASN A 158 1.34 -19.79 -18.59
C ASN A 158 0.40 -20.98 -18.91
N LEU A 159 -0.84 -21.00 -18.43
CA LEU A 159 -1.80 -22.06 -18.75
C LEU A 159 -2.88 -21.58 -19.73
N ASP A 160 -2.64 -21.81 -21.02
CA ASP A 160 -3.68 -21.85 -22.04
C ASP A 160 -4.56 -23.09 -21.81
N ILE A 161 -5.57 -22.93 -20.93
CA ILE A 161 -6.61 -23.96 -20.78
C ILE A 161 -7.72 -23.60 -21.76
N THR A 162 -7.72 -24.28 -22.90
CA THR A 162 -8.83 -24.22 -23.85
C THR A 162 -10.11 -24.75 -23.18
N LEU A 163 -11.24 -24.08 -23.42
CA LEU A 163 -12.57 -24.28 -22.80
C LEU A 163 -13.16 -25.71 -22.89
N ASN A 164 -12.46 -26.66 -23.51
CA ASN A 164 -12.97 -28.00 -23.79
C ASN A 164 -12.73 -29.02 -22.66
N GLN A 165 -12.05 -28.65 -21.58
CA GLN A 165 -11.76 -29.57 -20.46
C GLN A 165 -12.75 -29.51 -19.29
N LEU A 166 -13.85 -28.75 -19.42
CA LEU A 166 -14.90 -28.65 -18.39
C LEU A 166 -16.12 -29.57 -18.61
N TYR A 167 -15.97 -30.65 -19.40
CA TYR A 167 -16.97 -31.72 -19.40
C TYR A 167 -16.69 -32.69 -18.24
N LEU A 168 -17.29 -32.38 -17.10
CA LEU A 168 -17.49 -33.33 -16.01
C LEU A 168 -18.26 -34.54 -16.54
N ASN A 169 -17.61 -35.70 -16.53
CA ASN A 169 -18.23 -37.01 -16.66
C ASN A 169 -19.32 -37.16 -15.59
N LEU A 170 -20.57 -37.00 -15.99
CA LEU A 170 -21.73 -37.53 -15.27
C LEU A 170 -22.19 -38.76 -16.07
N GLU A 171 -21.65 -39.93 -15.73
CA GLU A 171 -22.33 -41.18 -16.06
C GLU A 171 -23.57 -41.32 -15.16
N PRO A 172 -24.75 -41.58 -15.72
CA PRO A 172 -25.90 -41.96 -14.92
C PRO A 172 -25.79 -43.45 -14.57
N HIS A 173 -25.63 -43.76 -13.28
CA HIS A 173 -25.94 -45.09 -12.77
C HIS A 173 -27.45 -45.32 -12.89
N ILE A 174 -27.82 -46.37 -13.64
CA ILE A 174 -29.16 -46.96 -13.71
C ILE A 174 -29.41 -47.77 -12.45
#